data_AF-A0A314ZCM4-F1
#
_entry.id   AF-A0A314ZCM4-F1
#
_cell.length_a   1.000
_cell.length_b   1.000
_cell.length_c   1.000
_cell.angle_alpha   90.00
_cell.angle_beta   90.00
_cell.angle_gamma   90.00
#
_symmetry.space_group_name_H-M   'P 1'
#
loop_
_entity.id
_entity.type
_entity.pdbx_description
1 polymer ?
#
loop_
_entity_poly.entity_id
_entity_poly.type
_entity_poly.pdbx_seq_one_letter_code
_entity_poly.pdbx_strand_id
1 'polypeptide(L)' 'MAHDEQNHCNIGDRVRLEPSRPLSKRKHWVVAEIITKARIYEPILPLPPSPYSTS' A
#
# COMPACT_ATOMS: atom_id res chain seq x y z
N MET A 1 -8.34 -13.95 -2.45
CA MET A 1 -8.41 -12.50 -2.78
C MET A 1 -9.10 -11.80 -1.62
N ALA A 2 -8.52 -10.74 -1.08
CA ALA A 2 -9.12 -10.01 0.05
C ALA A 2 -10.11 -8.96 -0.46
N HIS A 3 -11.15 -8.65 0.31
CA HIS A 3 -11.99 -7.49 0.05
C HIS A 3 -11.45 -6.31 0.85
N ASP A 4 -11.08 -5.24 0.16
CA ASP A 4 -10.83 -3.93 0.71
C ASP A 4 -11.98 -3.04 0.21
N GLU A 5 -12.90 -2.64 1.09
CA GLU A 5 -14.07 -1.82 0.73
C GLU A 5 -13.68 -0.35 0.51
N GLN A 6 -12.53 0.09 1.03
CA GLN A 6 -12.13 1.48 1.02
C GLN A 6 -10.91 1.74 0.10
N ASN A 7 -10.29 0.69 -0.46
CA ASN A 7 -9.05 0.77 -1.27
C ASN A 7 -7.90 1.50 -0.54
N HIS A 8 -7.80 1.34 0.78
CA HIS A 8 -6.76 2.02 1.57
C HIS A 8 -5.39 1.35 1.47
N CYS A 9 -5.31 0.14 0.90
CA CYS A 9 -4.07 -0.62 0.82
C CYS A 9 -3.28 -0.27 -0.44
N ASN A 10 -2.02 0.10 -0.26
CA ASN A 10 -1.09 0.25 -1.37
C ASN A 10 -0.24 -1.02 -1.59
N ILE A 11 0.33 -1.12 -2.79
CA ILE A 11 1.25 -2.21 -3.13
C ILE A 11 2.50 -2.09 -2.25
N GLY A 12 2.77 -3.14 -1.47
CA GLY A 12 3.88 -3.21 -0.54
C GLY A 12 3.48 -3.07 0.94
N ASP A 13 2.24 -2.66 1.22
CA ASP A 13 1.74 -2.61 2.59
C ASP A 13 1.60 -4.02 3.17
N ARG A 14 1.97 -4.18 4.44
CA ARG A 14 1.66 -5.39 5.21
C ARG A 14 0.33 -5.20 5.92
N VAL A 15 -0.62 -6.05 5.57
CA VAL A 15 -1.98 -6.00 6.13
C VAL A 15 -2.31 -7.30 6.86
N ARG A 16 -3.12 -7.20 7.90
CA ARG A 16 -3.72 -8.35 8.55
C ARG A 16 -5.00 -8.74 7.84
N LEU A 17 -5.11 -10.02 7.53
CA LEU A 17 -6.32 -10.61 6.95
C LEU A 17 -7.07 -11.38 8.02
N GLU A 18 -8.39 -11.22 8.05
CA GLU A 18 -9.27 -12.04 8.86
C GLU A 18 -10.18 -12.91 7.99
N PRO A 19 -10.50 -14.14 8.45
CA PRO A 19 -11.41 -15.02 7.74
C PRO A 19 -12.82 -14.43 7.77
N SER A 20 -13.46 -14.35 6.60
CA SER A 20 -14.84 -13.91 6.48
C SER A 20 -15.72 -15.07 6.03
N ARG A 21 -17.05 -14.93 6.23
CA ARG A 21 -18.02 -15.74 5.51
C ARG A 21 -17.67 -15.74 4.00
N PRO A 22 -17.83 -16.86 3.28
CA PRO A 22 -17.50 -16.95 1.87
C PRO A 22 -18.30 -15.90 1.08
N LEU A 23 -17.60 -14.88 0.57
CA LEU A 23 -18.20 -13.82 -0.24
C LEU A 23 -18.25 -14.21 -1.73
N SER A 24 -17.43 -15.18 -2.15
CA SER A 24 -17.41 -15.75 -3.50
C SER A 24 -16.63 -17.07 -3.52
N LYS A 25 -16.56 -17.76 -4.66
CA LYS A 25 -15.94 -19.08 -4.88
C LYS A 25 -14.45 -19.16 -4.46
N ARG A 26 -13.77 -18.03 -4.27
CA ARG A 26 -12.34 -17.92 -3.87
C ARG A 26 -12.07 -16.78 -2.87
N LYS A 27 -13.11 -16.11 -2.34
CA LYS A 27 -12.98 -14.89 -1.53
C LYS A 27 -13.47 -15.17 -0.11
N HIS A 28 -12.52 -15.52 0.77
CA HIS A 28 -12.75 -15.94 2.16
C HIS A 28 -12.03 -15.05 3.19
N TRP A 29 -11.48 -13.92 2.74
CA TRP A 29 -10.60 -13.08 3.55
C TRP A 29 -10.99 -11.62 3.39
N VAL A 30 -10.98 -10.88 4.49
CA VAL A 30 -11.21 -9.43 4.54
C VAL A 30 -9.99 -8.76 5.15
N VAL A 31 -9.65 -7.56 4.67
CA VAL A 31 -8.58 -6.76 5.27
C VAL A 31 -9.10 -6.15 6.57
N ALA A 32 -8.51 -6.52 7.70
CA ALA A 32 -8.91 -6.02 9.01
C ALA A 32 -8.13 -4.77 9.42
N GLU A 33 -6.81 -4.77 9.25
CA GLU A 33 -5.93 -3.66 9.64
C GLU A 33 -4.66 -3.59 8.78
N ILE A 34 -4.09 -2.40 8.61
CA ILE A 34 -2.79 -2.18 7.97
C ILE A 34 -1.71 -2.15 9.06
N ILE A 35 -0.90 -3.20 9.15
CA ILE A 35 0.17 -3.34 10.16
C ILE A 35 1.36 -2.45 9.82
N THR A 36 1.70 -2.34 8.53
CA THR A 36 2.84 -1.54 8.08
C THR A 36 2.55 -0.96 6.73
N LYS A 37 2.64 0.38 6.61
CA LYS A 37 2.62 1.05 5.32
C LYS A 37 4.00 0.98 4.67
N ALA A 38 4.04 0.59 3.41
CA ALA A 38 5.23 0.72 2.60
C ALA A 38 5.62 2.20 2.53
N ARG A 39 6.92 2.48 2.64
CA ARG A 39 7.47 3.77 2.21
C ARG A 39 7.41 3.81 0.69
N ILE A 40 6.25 4.17 0.15
CA ILE A 40 6.11 4.54 -1.25
C ILE A 40 6.72 5.93 -1.30
N TYR A 41 8.02 5.97 -1.59
CA TYR A 41 8.80 7.15 -1.98
C TYR A 41 8.17 8.50 -1.57
N GLU A 42 8.62 9.10 -0.47
CA GLU A 42 8.42 10.53 -0.29
C GLU A 42 9.32 11.23 -1.31
N PRO A 43 8.80 11.87 -2.38
CA PRO A 43 9.63 12.83 -3.09
C PRO A 43 9.91 13.94 -2.09
N ILE A 44 11.09 13.89 -1.49
CA ILE A 44 11.61 15.02 -0.73
C ILE A 44 11.52 16.22 -1.68
N LEU A 45 10.90 17.28 -1.18
CA LEU A 45 10.71 18.63 -1.75
C LEU A 45 11.85 19.06 -2.70
N PRO A 46 11.57 19.94 -3.69
CA PRO A 46 12.31 20.03 -4.96
C PRO A 46 13.81 19.99 -4.72
N LEU A 47 14.46 19.00 -5.33
CA LEU A 47 15.90 18.84 -5.32
C LEU A 47 16.53 20.22 -5.59
N PRO A 48 17.45 20.72 -4.73
CA PRO A 48 18.17 21.95 -5.05
C PRO A 48 18.82 21.77 -6.43
N PRO A 49 18.83 22.81 -7.29
CA PRO A 49 19.46 22.69 -8.60
C PRO A 49 20.90 22.23 -8.38
N SER A 50 21.23 21.07 -8.97
CA SER A 50 22.57 20.50 -8.88
C SER A 50 23.57 21.56 -9.36
N PRO A 51 24.60 21.92 -8.55
CA PRO A 51 25.59 22.91 -8.95
C PRO A 51 26.53 22.40 -10.06
N TYR A 52 26.33 21.18 -10.56
CA TYR A 52 27.20 20.53 -11.53
C TYR A 52 26.59 20.44 -12.93
N SER A 53 25.87 21.48 -13.39
CA SER A 53 25.48 21.61 -14.79
C SER A 53 26.36 22.65 -15.50
N THR A 54 27.68 22.42 -15.51
CA THR A 54 28.58 23.04 -16.48
C THR A 54 29.77 22.11 -16.71
N SER A 55 29.70 21.34 -17.79
CA SER A 55 30.83 20.96 -18.64
C SER A 55 30.31 20.43 -19.97
#